data_AF-A0A0E4HB16-F1
#
_entry.id   AF-A0A0E4HB16-F1
#
_cell.length_a   1.000
_cell.length_b   1.000
_cell.length_c   1.000
_cell.angle_alpha   90.00
_cell.angle_beta   90.00
_cell.angle_gamma   90.00
#
_symmetry.space_group_name_H-M   'P 1'
#
loop_
_entity.id
_entity.type
_entity.pdbx_description
1 polymer ?
#
loop_
_entity_poly.entity_id
_entity_poly.type
_entity_poly.pdbx_seq_one_letter_code
_entity_poly.pdbx_strand_id
1 'polypeptide(L)'
;MEMLISNEAAAWFKRELALPEGAYIRLFPRYSSGGGLHPGFSLGIANEPPGRQAVQTEQAGIVFYMEEQDLWYMEGYNLSIVYSEAEDDIEYVYVPEAAAGVLKE
;
A
#
# COMPACT_ATOMS: atom_id res chain seq x y z
N MET A 1 0.06 6.44 11.08
CA MET A 1 0.58 5.66 9.97
C MET A 1 -0.59 4.86 9.47
N GLU A 2 -1.09 5.23 8.32
CA GLU A 2 -2.30 4.66 7.73
C GLU A 2 -2.01 4.21 6.31
N MET A 3 -2.74 3.19 5.87
CA MET A 3 -2.76 2.73 4.49
C MET A 3 -4.14 3.01 3.91
N LEU A 4 -4.19 3.74 2.81
CA LEU A 4 -5.40 4.08 2.09
C LEU A 4 -5.31 3.54 0.67
N ILE A 5 -6.39 2.92 0.21
CA ILE A 5 -6.49 2.35 -1.13
C ILE A 5 -7.68 3.01 -1.82
N SER A 6 -7.45 3.64 -2.96
CA SER A 6 -8.57 4.13 -3.78
C SER A 6 -9.44 2.98 -4.29
N ASN A 7 -10.71 3.26 -4.59
CA ASN A 7 -11.61 2.24 -5.14
C ASN A 7 -11.08 1.68 -6.46
N GLU A 8 -10.52 2.57 -7.28
CA GLU A 8 -9.96 2.31 -8.59
C GLU A 8 -8.70 1.43 -8.47
N ALA A 9 -7.81 1.73 -7.52
CA ALA A 9 -6.64 0.89 -7.26
C ALA A 9 -7.05 -0.51 -6.78
N ALA A 10 -8.03 -0.62 -5.88
CA ALA A 10 -8.52 -1.92 -5.44
C ALA A 10 -9.14 -2.73 -6.60
N ALA A 11 -9.87 -2.07 -7.51
CA ALA A 11 -10.39 -2.70 -8.73
C ALA A 11 -9.25 -3.16 -9.66
N TRP A 12 -8.20 -2.35 -9.81
CA TRP A 12 -7.00 -2.72 -10.55
C TRP A 12 -6.35 -3.98 -9.96
N PHE A 13 -6.14 -4.05 -8.65
CA PHE A 13 -5.57 -5.24 -7.99
C PHE A 13 -6.41 -6.50 -8.25
N LYS A 14 -7.74 -6.40 -8.15
CA LYS A 14 -8.64 -7.53 -8.47
C LYS A 14 -8.46 -8.03 -9.89
N ARG A 15 -8.42 -7.10 -10.84
CA ARG A 15 -8.31 -7.40 -12.28
C ARG A 15 -6.95 -8.02 -12.59
N GLU A 16 -5.88 -7.34 -12.18
CA GLU A 16 -4.51 -7.68 -12.58
C GLU A 16 -4.03 -8.98 -11.95
N LEU A 17 -4.41 -9.23 -10.69
CA LEU A 17 -4.00 -10.43 -9.95
C LEU A 17 -5.10 -11.51 -9.89
N ALA A 18 -6.21 -11.31 -10.60
CA ALA A 18 -7.38 -12.20 -10.62
C ALA A 18 -7.84 -12.62 -9.20
N LEU A 19 -7.94 -11.65 -8.30
CA LEU A 19 -8.15 -11.92 -6.87
C LEU A 19 -9.61 -12.28 -6.57
N PRO A 20 -9.86 -13.32 -5.74
CA PRO A 20 -11.17 -13.58 -5.19
C PRO A 20 -11.55 -12.56 -4.11
N GLU A 21 -12.83 -12.56 -3.74
CA GLU A 21 -13.31 -11.83 -2.57
C GLU A 21 -12.72 -12.44 -1.28
N GLY A 22 -12.32 -11.57 -0.35
CA GLY A 22 -11.60 -11.97 0.86
C GLY A 22 -10.12 -12.26 0.65
N ALA A 23 -9.55 -11.93 -0.52
CA ALA A 23 -8.12 -12.05 -0.76
C ALA A 23 -7.30 -11.08 0.11
N TYR A 24 -6.03 -11.42 0.30
CA TYR A 24 -5.07 -10.62 1.05
C TYR A 24 -3.98 -10.11 0.11
N ILE A 25 -3.59 -8.85 0.25
CA ILE A 25 -2.44 -8.29 -0.44
C ILE A 25 -1.47 -7.73 0.60
N ARG A 26 -0.33 -8.40 0.73
CA ARG A 26 0.79 -7.96 1.54
C ARG A 26 1.61 -6.96 0.78
N LEU A 27 1.86 -5.79 1.36
CA LEU A 27 2.85 -4.81 0.92
C LEU A 27 4.11 -4.95 1.78
N PHE A 28 5.27 -5.00 1.14
CA PHE A 28 6.55 -5.16 1.85
C PHE A 28 7.71 -4.47 1.12
N PRO A 29 8.71 -3.93 1.83
CA PRO A 29 9.89 -3.37 1.21
C PRO A 29 10.72 -4.45 0.53
N ARG A 30 11.18 -4.19 -0.70
CA ARG A 30 12.11 -5.03 -1.44
C ARG A 30 13.28 -4.21 -1.99
N TYR A 31 14.45 -4.83 -2.03
CA TYR A 31 15.60 -4.24 -2.73
C TYR A 31 15.29 -4.11 -4.22
N SER A 32 15.58 -2.94 -4.78
CA SER A 32 15.47 -2.67 -6.20
C SER A 32 16.36 -1.50 -6.59
N SER A 33 16.64 -1.34 -7.87
CA SER A 33 17.29 -0.13 -8.40
C SER A 33 16.36 1.09 -8.45
N GLY A 34 15.10 0.95 -8.00
CA GLY A 34 14.12 2.03 -7.98
C GLY A 34 14.30 2.99 -6.82
N GLY A 35 13.47 4.04 -6.84
CA GLY A 35 13.31 4.97 -5.73
C GLY A 35 11.83 5.06 -5.37
N GLY A 36 11.51 4.78 -4.11
CA GLY A 36 10.23 5.10 -3.49
C GLY A 36 10.48 6.05 -2.33
N LEU A 37 10.08 5.64 -1.12
CA LEU A 37 10.31 6.41 0.10
C LEU A 37 11.77 6.35 0.58
N HIS A 38 12.43 5.20 0.41
CA HIS A 38 13.84 5.00 0.76
C HIS A 38 14.69 4.66 -0.48
N PRO A 39 15.88 5.28 -0.65
CA PRO A 39 16.79 4.95 -1.76
C PRO A 39 17.15 3.46 -1.79
N GLY A 40 17.06 2.82 -2.97
CA GLY A 40 17.38 1.41 -3.15
C GLY A 40 16.27 0.43 -2.74
N PHE A 41 15.09 0.96 -2.36
CA PHE A 41 13.93 0.16 -2.00
C PHE A 41 12.67 0.60 -2.76
N SER A 42 11.82 -0.38 -3.04
CA SER A 42 10.45 -0.20 -3.53
C SER A 42 9.50 -1.11 -2.74
N LEU A 43 8.20 -0.90 -2.88
CA LEU A 43 7.19 -1.83 -2.36
C LEU A 43 6.98 -2.98 -3.34
N GLY A 44 7.10 -4.20 -2.82
CA GLY A 44 6.60 -5.41 -3.44
C GLY A 44 5.20 -5.75 -2.93
N ILE A 45 4.52 -6.62 -3.67
CA ILE A 45 3.22 -7.17 -3.32
C ILE A 45 3.23 -8.71 -3.31
N ALA A 46 2.46 -9.32 -2.43
CA ALA A 46 2.21 -10.77 -2.41
C ALA A 46 0.76 -11.08 -2.03
N ASN A 47 0.16 -12.09 -2.65
CA ASN A 47 -1.17 -12.59 -2.30
C ASN A 47 -1.05 -13.73 -1.29
N GLU A 48 -0.93 -13.39 0.00
CA GLU A 48 -0.77 -14.34 1.10
C GLU A 48 -1.47 -13.83 2.36
N PRO A 49 -1.95 -14.72 3.25
CA PRO A 49 -2.58 -14.30 4.50
C PRO A 49 -1.55 -13.73 5.50
N PRO A 50 -1.98 -12.85 6.42
CA PRO A 50 -1.10 -12.20 7.38
C PRO A 50 -0.54 -13.18 8.42
N GLY A 51 0.74 -12.97 8.79
CA GLY A 51 1.37 -13.61 9.93
C GLY A 51 1.26 -12.78 11.21
N ARG A 52 1.84 -11.57 11.19
CA ARG A 52 1.82 -10.55 12.24
C ARG A 52 1.61 -9.17 11.61
N GLN A 53 0.41 -8.97 11.05
CA GLN A 53 0.03 -7.69 10.47
C GLN A 53 0.06 -6.57 11.52
N ALA A 54 0.57 -5.41 11.11
CA ALA A 54 0.62 -4.22 11.95
C ALA A 54 -0.29 -3.10 11.46
N VAL A 55 -0.32 -2.88 10.15
CA VAL A 55 -1.26 -1.96 9.50
C VAL A 55 -2.07 -2.74 8.47
N GLN A 56 -3.38 -2.50 8.45
CA GLN A 56 -4.28 -3.07 7.47
C GLN A 56 -5.34 -2.07 7.05
N THR A 57 -5.90 -2.29 5.87
CA THR A 57 -7.11 -1.62 5.39
C THR A 57 -7.87 -2.59 4.49
N GLU A 58 -9.19 -2.48 4.47
CA GLU A 58 -10.04 -3.29 3.61
C GLU A 58 -10.63 -2.38 2.53
N GLN A 59 -10.44 -2.74 1.27
CA GLN A 59 -11.02 -2.00 0.15
C GLN A 59 -11.55 -2.97 -0.90
N ALA A 60 -12.80 -2.76 -1.30
CA ALA A 60 -13.52 -3.62 -2.24
C ALA A 60 -13.47 -5.11 -1.86
N GLY A 61 -13.46 -5.48 -0.57
CA GLY A 61 -13.37 -6.89 -0.14
C GLY A 61 -12.01 -7.55 -0.37
N ILE A 62 -10.94 -6.76 -0.56
CA ILE A 62 -9.54 -7.19 -0.43
C ILE A 62 -8.98 -6.57 0.85
N VAL A 63 -8.23 -7.36 1.62
CA VAL A 63 -7.49 -6.87 2.78
C VAL A 63 -6.06 -6.55 2.35
N PHE A 64 -5.68 -5.29 2.40
CA PHE A 64 -4.33 -4.83 2.17
C PHE A 64 -3.63 -4.65 3.50
N TYR A 65 -2.39 -5.13 3.63
CA TYR A 65 -1.70 -5.08 4.91
C TYR A 65 -0.18 -5.03 4.76
N MET A 66 0.49 -4.66 5.85
CA MET A 66 1.95 -4.76 6.01
C MET A 66 2.27 -5.40 7.36
N GLU A 67 3.30 -6.24 7.38
CA GLU A 67 3.76 -6.96 8.57
C GLU A 67 4.50 -6.03 9.55
N GLU A 68 4.48 -6.36 10.85
CA GLU A 68 5.20 -5.62 11.90
C GLU A 68 6.67 -5.34 11.55
N GLN A 69 7.36 -6.34 11.00
CA GLN A 69 8.77 -6.26 10.63
C GLN A 69 9.06 -5.31 9.47
N ASP A 70 8.03 -4.94 8.69
CA ASP A 70 8.14 -4.15 7.47
C ASP A 70 7.72 -2.68 7.68
N LEU A 71 7.11 -2.35 8.83
CA LEU A 71 6.59 -1.02 9.17
C LEU A 71 7.61 0.11 9.10
N TRP A 72 8.89 -0.19 9.36
CA TRP A 72 9.97 0.80 9.30
C TRP A 72 10.00 1.54 7.96
N TYR A 73 9.53 0.90 6.88
CA TYR A 73 9.50 1.50 5.54
C TYR A 73 8.56 2.71 5.46
N MET A 74 7.51 2.75 6.27
CA MET A 74 6.49 3.81 6.28
C MET A 74 6.61 4.71 7.52
N GLU A 75 7.66 4.59 8.31
CA GLU A 75 7.79 5.36 9.56
C GLU A 75 7.77 6.88 9.30
N GLY A 76 6.78 7.57 9.89
CA GLY A 76 6.54 9.01 9.70
C GLY A 76 5.69 9.38 8.48
N TYR A 77 5.18 8.38 7.73
CA TYR A 77 4.37 8.59 6.53
C TYR A 77 3.09 7.75 6.55
N ASN A 78 2.06 8.26 5.89
CA ASN A 78 0.91 7.49 5.44
C ASN A 78 1.16 7.05 3.99
N LEU A 79 0.66 5.87 3.63
CA LEU A 79 0.70 5.34 2.26
C LEU A 79 -0.69 5.43 1.65
N SER A 80 -0.80 6.11 0.52
CA SER A 80 -1.98 6.11 -0.33
C SER A 80 -1.65 5.38 -1.64
N ILE A 81 -2.46 4.38 -2.00
CA ILE A 81 -2.33 3.65 -3.27
C ILE A 81 -3.48 4.09 -4.18
N VAL A 82 -3.10 4.77 -5.26
CA VAL A 82 -4.02 5.35 -6.22
C VAL A 82 -3.84 4.71 -7.58
N TYR A 83 -4.90 4.72 -8.39
CA TYR A 83 -4.81 4.28 -9.78
C TYR A 83 -4.50 5.46 -10.70
N SER A 84 -3.61 5.25 -11.64
CA SER A 84 -3.20 6.20 -12.66
C SER A 84 -3.77 5.78 -14.01
N GLU A 85 -4.80 6.48 -14.48
CA GLU A 85 -5.39 6.23 -15.79
C GLU A 85 -4.41 6.41 -16.96
N ALA A 86 -3.41 7.29 -16.78
CA ALA A 86 -2.42 7.57 -17.82
C ALA A 86 -1.49 6.38 -18.08
N GLU A 87 -1.12 5.66 -17.02
CA GLU A 87 -0.20 4.53 -17.08
C GLU A 87 -0.94 3.17 -17.04
N ASP A 88 -2.26 3.16 -16.81
CA ASP A 88 -3.07 1.96 -16.50
C ASP A 88 -2.44 1.10 -15.39
N ASP A 89 -1.90 1.79 -14.37
CA ASP A 89 -1.15 1.18 -13.27
C ASP A 89 -1.47 1.85 -11.94
N ILE A 90 -0.95 1.31 -10.85
CA ILE A 90 -1.04 1.89 -9.51
C ILE A 90 0.18 2.75 -9.19
N GLU A 91 -0.04 3.76 -8.35
CA GLU A 91 1.00 4.63 -7.83
C GLU A 91 1.00 4.63 -6.30
N TYR A 92 2.19 4.57 -5.72
CA TYR A 92 2.41 4.68 -4.28
C TYR A 92 2.68 6.15 -3.92
N VAL A 93 1.78 6.77 -3.16
CA VAL A 93 1.91 8.15 -2.70
C VAL A 93 2.19 8.16 -1.20
N TYR A 94 3.31 8.74 -0.80
CA TYR A 94 3.72 8.84 0.59
C TYR A 94 3.42 10.25 1.12
N VAL A 95 2.59 10.34 2.15
CA VAL A 95 2.18 11.61 2.76
C VAL A 95 2.79 11.70 4.16
N PRO A 96 3.62 12.71 4.48
CA PRO A 96 4.15 12.90 5.82
C PRO A 96 3.02 13.02 6.85
N GLU A 97 3.12 12.33 7.98
CA GLU A 97 2.09 12.38 9.03
C GLU A 97 1.88 13.79 9.58
N ALA A 98 2.96 14.58 9.67
CA ALA A 98 2.90 15.97 10.11
C ALA A 98 2.05 16.87 9.20
N ALA A 99 1.91 16.52 7.91
CA ALA A 99 1.07 17.27 6.96
C ALA A 99 -0.41 16.90 7.07
N ALA A 100 -0.73 15.68 7.55
CA ALA A 100 -2.11 15.23 7.73
C ALA A 100 -2.81 15.89 8.93
N GLY A 101 -2.06 16.44 9.89
CA GLY A 101 -2.60 17.17 11.05
C GLY A 101 -3.05 18.60 10.76
N VAL A 102 -2.52 19.23 9.69
CA VAL A 102 -2.78 20.65 9.37
C VAL A 102 -4.14 20.85 8.68
N LEU A 103 -4.79 19.78 8.20
CA LEU A 103 -6.11 19.84 7.55
C LEU A 103 -7.28 19.61 8.51
N LYS A 104 -7.04 19.52 9.83
CA LYS A 104 -8.08 19.29 10.85
C LYS A 104 -8.40 20.50 11.74
N GLU A 105 -7.89 21.70 11.43
CA GLU A 105 -8.20 22.95 12.15
C GLU A 105 -9.04 23.93 11.32
#